data_AF-A0A1E1KV17-F1
#
_entry.id   AF-A0A1E1KV17-F1
#
_cell.length_a   1.000
_cell.length_b   1.000
_cell.length_c   1.000
_cell.angle_alpha   90.00
_cell.angle_beta   90.00
_cell.angle_gamma   90.00
#
_symmetry.space_group_name_H-M   'P 1'
#
loop_
_entity.id
_entity.type
_entity.pdbx_description
1 polymer ?
#
loop_
_entity_poly.entity_id
_entity_poly.type
_entity_poly.pdbx_seq_one_letter_code
_entity_poly.pdbx_strand_id
1 'polypeptide(L)'
;MKGITAILLASPLALATGSSAKSSPTSNSLSLPHFVELPISRSMNQFVTEVGIGDPPQSIRMAIDTGSGFTWVKLPDTQECWQCVEGETVGFCANGEDMIHMFNANASCSYKPDAKKPFTAYRDKDFIQGYQSSESLNLNGATISKLQISMVQNSTMDVDGFLGLGYPDQFLGKGKKKGAKKDTLLDKMVKGGLIHHKAYSFYLNDDDAATGNILLGGMDTDKFTGSMKEMPIIPHKDSRGHTSYQAPQVMMTSLELDGKRSISF
;
A
#
# COMPACT_ATOMS: atom_id res chain seq x y z
N MET A 1 -11.49 3.07 -23.65
CA MET A 1 -10.12 3.63 -23.87
C MET A 1 -9.25 2.76 -22.99
N LYS A 2 -8.42 1.86 -23.56
CA LYS A 2 -7.74 0.81 -22.78
C LYS A 2 -7.00 1.43 -21.58
N GLY A 3 -7.35 0.99 -20.37
CA GLY A 3 -6.81 1.48 -19.10
C GLY A 3 -5.28 1.67 -19.06
N ILE A 4 -4.84 2.66 -18.28
CA ILE A 4 -3.41 2.98 -18.09
C ILE A 4 -2.78 1.89 -17.22
N THR A 5 -1.76 1.22 -17.75
CA THR A 5 -0.88 0.33 -16.98
C THR A 5 0.40 1.08 -16.61
N ALA A 6 0.66 1.26 -15.32
CA ALA A 6 1.89 1.89 -14.82
C ALA A 6 2.60 0.94 -13.86
N ILE A 7 3.91 0.80 -14.03
CA ILE A 7 4.78 0.09 -13.08
C ILE A 7 5.61 1.09 -12.32
N LEU A 8 5.64 0.91 -11.01
CA LEU A 8 6.64 1.55 -10.19
C LEU A 8 7.55 0.52 -9.54
N LEU A 9 8.85 0.72 -9.73
CA LEU A 9 9.90 0.01 -9.00
C LEU A 9 10.25 0.84 -7.75
N ALA A 10 9.97 0.32 -6.56
CA ALA A 10 10.24 1.01 -5.30
C ALA A 10 11.73 0.95 -4.88
N SER A 11 12.65 0.52 -5.74
CA SER A 11 14.10 0.54 -5.51
C SER A 11 14.90 0.46 -6.83
N PRO A 12 16.11 1.03 -6.92
CA PRO A 12 16.97 0.86 -8.08
C PRO A 12 17.41 -0.61 -8.15
N LEU A 13 16.99 -1.31 -9.20
CA LEU A 13 17.42 -2.67 -9.48
C LEU A 13 18.90 -2.63 -9.90
N ALA A 14 19.76 -3.36 -9.20
CA ALA A 14 21.09 -3.67 -9.71
C ALA A 14 20.93 -4.68 -10.85
N LEU A 15 21.36 -4.31 -12.06
CA LEU A 15 21.40 -5.20 -13.22
C LEU A 15 22.33 -6.39 -12.93
N ALA A 16 21.79 -7.61 -12.95
CA ALA A 16 22.58 -8.82 -13.18
C ALA A 16 22.50 -9.17 -14.66
N THR A 17 23.65 -9.17 -15.33
CA THR A 17 23.80 -9.51 -16.75
C THR A 17 24.04 -11.01 -16.93
N GLY A 18 23.25 -11.64 -17.82
CA GLY A 18 23.62 -12.79 -18.66
C GLY A 18 23.72 -14.19 -18.03
N SER A 19 22.91 -15.15 -18.51
CA SER A 19 23.34 -16.14 -19.51
C SER A 19 22.26 -17.22 -19.71
N SER A 20 22.12 -17.68 -20.96
CA SER A 20 21.19 -18.72 -21.41
C SER A 20 21.66 -20.12 -20.99
N ALA A 21 20.77 -20.94 -20.45
CA ALA A 21 20.96 -22.39 -20.38
C ALA A 21 19.64 -23.12 -20.62
N LYS A 22 19.68 -24.12 -21.52
CA LYS A 22 18.56 -24.98 -21.94
C LYS A 22 18.15 -25.97 -20.85
N SER A 23 16.87 -26.34 -20.93
CA SER A 23 16.02 -27.14 -20.04
C SER A 23 16.42 -28.59 -19.78
N SER A 24 16.00 -29.12 -18.62
CA SER A 24 15.51 -30.51 -18.46
C SER A 24 14.31 -30.54 -17.49
N PRO A 25 13.35 -31.47 -17.65
CA PRO A 25 12.06 -31.39 -16.99
C PRO A 25 12.07 -32.14 -15.66
N THR A 26 11.84 -31.43 -14.56
CA THR A 26 11.59 -32.04 -13.24
C THR A 26 10.34 -31.44 -12.63
N SER A 27 9.33 -32.30 -12.45
CA SER A 27 8.13 -32.16 -11.60
C SER A 27 7.69 -30.74 -11.29
N ASN A 28 6.75 -30.22 -12.07
CA ASN A 28 6.04 -28.97 -11.78
C ASN A 28 5.18 -29.13 -10.52
N SER A 29 5.80 -28.95 -9.35
CA SER A 29 5.17 -28.10 -8.34
C SER A 29 5.04 -26.74 -9.01
N LEU A 30 3.85 -26.38 -9.49
CA LEU A 30 3.56 -25.03 -9.96
C LEU A 30 3.95 -24.08 -8.82
N SER A 31 5.13 -23.47 -8.92
CA SER A 31 5.51 -22.36 -8.06
C SER A 31 4.44 -21.32 -8.29
N LEU A 32 3.67 -21.01 -7.24
CA LEU A 32 2.67 -19.96 -7.29
C LEU A 32 3.34 -18.71 -7.90
N PRO A 33 2.65 -17.96 -8.76
CA PRO A 33 3.16 -16.67 -9.19
C PRO A 33 3.59 -15.87 -7.96
N HIS A 34 4.84 -15.40 -7.95
CA HIS A 34 5.39 -14.62 -6.82
C HIS A 34 4.94 -13.16 -6.89
N PHE A 35 3.64 -12.99 -7.05
CA PHE A 35 2.93 -11.73 -6.96
C PHE A 35 1.65 -11.91 -6.15
N VAL A 36 1.15 -10.81 -5.58
CA VAL A 36 -0.16 -10.77 -4.94
C VAL A 36 -1.07 -9.88 -5.77
N GLU A 37 -2.17 -10.46 -6.25
CA GLU A 37 -3.20 -9.74 -6.99
C GLU A 37 -4.27 -9.22 -6.03
N LEU A 38 -4.58 -7.93 -6.16
CA LEU A 38 -5.61 -7.25 -5.40
C LEU A 38 -6.63 -6.64 -6.35
N PRO A 39 -7.92 -7.04 -6.28
CA PRO A 39 -8.96 -6.32 -7.00
C PRO A 39 -9.10 -4.93 -6.39
N ILE A 40 -9.30 -3.93 -7.26
CA ILE A 40 -9.58 -2.56 -6.87
C ILE A 40 -10.88 -2.08 -7.49
N SER A 41 -11.59 -1.22 -6.78
CA SER A 41 -12.77 -0.51 -7.28
C SER A 41 -12.62 0.99 -7.06
N ARG A 42 -13.39 1.78 -7.81
CA ARG A 42 -13.47 3.22 -7.62
C ARG A 42 -14.43 3.51 -6.47
N SER A 43 -13.99 4.31 -5.50
CA SER A 43 -14.81 4.84 -4.42
C SER A 43 -14.54 6.32 -4.29
N MET A 44 -15.54 7.16 -4.58
CA MET A 44 -15.38 8.61 -4.67
C MET A 44 -14.21 8.99 -5.60
N ASN A 45 -13.17 9.64 -5.07
CA ASN A 45 -12.00 10.09 -5.81
C ASN A 45 -10.77 9.16 -5.63
N GLN A 46 -10.98 7.90 -5.26
CA GLN A 46 -9.90 6.99 -4.90
C GLN A 46 -10.12 5.58 -5.45
N PHE A 47 -9.02 4.84 -5.60
CA PHE A 47 -9.07 3.40 -5.80
C PHE A 47 -8.89 2.70 -4.45
N VAL A 48 -9.81 1.79 -4.15
CA VAL A 48 -9.86 1.05 -2.89
C VAL A 48 -9.74 -0.44 -3.13
N THR A 49 -9.21 -1.17 -2.16
CA THR A 49 -9.17 -2.63 -2.12
C THR A 49 -9.64 -3.11 -0.75
N GLU A 50 -10.15 -4.34 -0.68
CA GLU A 50 -10.45 -4.97 0.60
C GLU A 50 -9.22 -5.73 1.11
N VAL A 51 -8.88 -5.51 2.39
CA VAL A 51 -7.79 -6.21 3.07
C VAL A 51 -8.28 -6.77 4.40
N GLY A 52 -7.65 -7.83 4.89
CA GLY A 52 -7.88 -8.31 6.25
C GLY A 52 -6.88 -7.70 7.23
N ILE A 53 -7.31 -7.06 8.31
CA ILE A 53 -6.42 -6.56 9.38
C ILE A 53 -6.72 -7.30 10.69
N GLY A 54 -5.67 -7.70 11.40
CA GLY A 54 -5.77 -8.38 12.69
C GLY A 54 -5.82 -9.89 12.61
N ASP A 55 -6.08 -10.53 13.76
CA ASP A 55 -6.24 -11.97 13.90
C ASP A 55 -7.39 -12.30 14.89
N PRO A 56 -8.56 -12.81 14.44
CA PRO A 56 -8.87 -13.14 13.05
C PRO A 56 -8.95 -11.89 12.14
N PRO A 57 -8.73 -12.03 10.83
CA PRO A 57 -8.74 -10.89 9.90
C PRO A 57 -10.11 -10.21 9.83
N GLN A 58 -10.14 -8.90 10.07
CA GLN A 58 -11.30 -8.03 9.86
C GLN A 58 -11.22 -7.42 8.46
N SER A 59 -12.29 -7.52 7.66
CA SER A 59 -12.31 -6.96 6.31
C SER A 59 -12.45 -5.44 6.35
N ILE A 60 -11.46 -4.74 5.81
CA ILE A 60 -11.39 -3.28 5.79
C ILE A 60 -11.16 -2.81 4.36
N ARG A 61 -11.90 -1.78 3.95
CA ARG A 61 -11.73 -1.12 2.66
C ARG A 61 -10.63 -0.07 2.77
N MET A 62 -9.51 -0.31 2.10
CA MET A 62 -8.34 0.56 2.17
C MET A 62 -8.12 1.25 0.85
N ALA A 63 -7.96 2.57 0.88
CA ALA A 63 -7.54 3.31 -0.29
C ALA A 63 -6.05 3.11 -0.57
N ILE A 64 -5.72 2.97 -1.85
CA ILE A 64 -4.34 2.71 -2.27
C ILE A 64 -3.58 4.04 -2.33
N ASP A 65 -2.46 4.13 -1.60
CA ASP A 65 -1.65 5.34 -1.56
C ASP A 65 -0.22 5.07 -2.01
N THR A 66 0.13 5.51 -3.22
CA THR A 66 1.52 5.46 -3.73
C THR A 66 2.36 6.66 -3.29
N GLY A 67 1.72 7.68 -2.70
CA GLY A 67 2.34 8.91 -2.22
C GLY A 67 2.90 8.81 -0.80
N SER A 68 2.50 7.80 -0.02
CA SER A 68 3.04 7.53 1.32
C SER A 68 3.42 6.06 1.52
N GLY A 69 4.44 5.81 2.31
CA GLY A 69 4.96 4.48 2.64
C GLY A 69 4.43 3.87 3.94
N PHE A 70 3.53 4.55 4.67
CA PHE A 70 2.89 4.04 5.88
C PHE A 70 1.45 3.59 5.61
N THR A 71 1.06 2.51 6.28
CA THR A 71 -0.33 2.03 6.31
C THR A 71 -1.02 2.53 7.57
N TRP A 72 -2.26 2.99 7.46
CA TRP A 72 -3.05 3.44 8.60
C TRP A 72 -4.52 3.10 8.42
N VAL A 73 -5.19 2.84 9.54
CA VAL A 73 -6.61 2.51 9.57
C VAL A 73 -7.31 3.32 10.65
N LYS A 74 -8.55 3.73 10.37
CA LYS A 74 -9.42 4.44 11.30
C LYS A 74 -9.99 3.46 12.32
N LEU A 75 -9.96 3.85 13.59
CA LEU A 75 -10.62 3.15 14.68
C LEU A 75 -12.03 3.72 14.89
N PRO A 76 -13.01 2.90 15.30
CA PRO A 76 -14.32 3.39 15.71
C PRO A 76 -14.21 4.40 16.85
N ASP A 77 -15.08 5.41 16.81
CA ASP A 77 -15.17 6.45 17.86
C ASP A 77 -15.55 5.86 19.23
N THR A 78 -16.22 4.70 19.24
CA THR A 78 -16.58 3.94 20.44
C THR A 78 -15.68 2.71 20.56
N GLN A 79 -14.79 2.70 21.55
CA GLN A 79 -13.87 1.57 21.83
C GLN A 79 -14.56 0.31 22.39
N GLU A 80 -15.86 0.38 22.71
CA GLU A 80 -16.56 -0.64 23.49
C GLU A 80 -17.56 -1.42 22.64
N CYS A 81 -17.14 -2.44 21.88
CA CYS A 81 -18.11 -3.38 21.29
C CYS A 81 -17.65 -4.83 21.05
N TRP A 82 -16.39 -5.22 21.25
CA TRP A 82 -15.98 -6.61 21.00
C TRP A 82 -14.82 -7.03 21.92
N GLN A 83 -14.80 -8.29 22.35
CA GLN A 83 -13.72 -8.85 23.15
C GLN A 83 -13.15 -10.09 22.46
N CYS A 84 -11.82 -10.14 22.31
CA CYS A 84 -11.12 -11.40 22.03
C CYS A 84 -11.24 -12.32 23.24
N VAL A 85 -11.96 -13.43 23.09
CA VAL A 85 -11.84 -14.59 23.98
C VAL A 85 -11.04 -15.64 23.23
N GLU A 86 -10.16 -16.36 23.94
CA GLU A 86 -9.19 -17.29 23.37
C GLU A 86 -9.83 -18.26 22.34
N GLY A 87 -9.58 -18.02 21.04
CA GLY A 87 -10.09 -18.86 19.94
C GLY A 87 -11.49 -18.54 19.41
N GLU A 88 -12.24 -17.58 19.99
CA GLU A 88 -13.57 -17.19 19.52
C GLU A 88 -13.81 -15.67 19.61
N THR A 89 -14.30 -15.08 18.52
CA THR A 89 -14.77 -13.69 18.52
C THR A 89 -16.20 -13.64 19.07
N VAL A 90 -16.38 -13.10 20.27
CA VAL A 90 -17.71 -12.88 20.86
C VAL A 90 -18.00 -11.39 20.87
N GLY A 91 -19.07 -10.96 20.19
CA GLY A 91 -19.51 -9.58 20.23
C GLY A 91 -21.01 -9.43 20.34
N PHE A 92 -21.41 -8.57 21.28
CA PHE A 92 -22.73 -8.01 21.41
C PHE A 92 -22.57 -6.49 21.27
N CYS A 93 -23.13 -5.90 20.22
CA CYS A 93 -23.83 -4.61 20.27
C CYS A 93 -24.38 -4.16 18.90
N ALA A 94 -25.37 -3.26 18.99
CA ALA A 94 -26.38 -2.94 17.98
C ALA A 94 -25.92 -1.93 16.91
N ASN A 95 -26.28 -2.26 15.67
CA ASN A 95 -26.78 -1.39 14.60
C ASN A 95 -26.10 -0.02 14.41
N GLY A 96 -25.10 0.01 13.54
CA GLY A 96 -24.73 1.20 12.77
C GLY A 96 -24.06 0.73 11.48
N GLU A 97 -24.72 0.89 10.33
CA GLU A 97 -24.18 0.49 9.02
C GLU A 97 -22.85 1.19 8.69
N ASP A 98 -22.58 2.33 9.34
CA ASP A 98 -21.35 3.14 9.16
C ASP A 98 -20.10 2.58 9.88
N MET A 99 -20.23 1.62 10.80
CA MET A 99 -19.07 1.06 11.54
C MET A 99 -18.48 -0.21 10.90
N ILE A 100 -19.05 -0.69 9.80
CA ILE A 100 -18.68 -1.96 9.14
C ILE A 100 -17.27 -1.88 8.49
N HIS A 101 -16.74 -0.66 8.30
CA HIS A 101 -15.47 -0.45 7.61
C HIS A 101 -14.31 0.01 8.51
N MET A 102 -14.51 0.09 9.83
CA MET A 102 -13.47 0.55 10.76
C MET A 102 -12.78 -0.63 11.44
N PHE A 103 -11.47 -0.53 11.68
CA PHE A 103 -10.73 -1.60 12.34
C PHE A 103 -11.01 -1.59 13.84
N ASN A 104 -11.51 -2.69 14.37
CA ASN A 104 -11.69 -2.87 15.79
C ASN A 104 -10.50 -3.58 16.43
N ALA A 105 -9.67 -2.78 17.08
CA ALA A 105 -8.51 -3.27 17.81
C ALA A 105 -8.82 -4.34 18.88
N ASN A 106 -9.93 -4.22 19.60
CA ASN A 106 -10.26 -5.15 20.71
C ASN A 106 -10.72 -6.54 20.24
N ALA A 107 -11.05 -6.67 18.95
CA ALA A 107 -11.40 -7.95 18.30
C ALA A 107 -10.20 -8.62 17.60
N SER A 108 -8.99 -8.07 17.72
CA SER A 108 -7.77 -8.65 17.14
C SER A 108 -6.83 -9.18 18.23
N CYS A 109 -6.53 -10.48 18.20
CA CYS A 109 -5.53 -11.13 19.06
C CYS A 109 -4.09 -10.71 18.70
N SER A 110 -3.85 -10.22 17.49
CA SER A 110 -2.57 -9.63 17.12
C SER A 110 -2.39 -8.20 17.64
N TYR A 111 -3.45 -7.59 18.18
CA TYR A 111 -3.44 -6.20 18.60
C TYR A 111 -2.43 -5.93 19.71
N LYS A 112 -1.48 -5.06 19.41
CA LYS A 112 -0.40 -4.66 20.33
C LYS A 112 -0.29 -3.13 20.35
N PRO A 113 -1.14 -2.44 21.13
CA PRO A 113 -1.08 -0.99 21.22
C PRO A 113 0.28 -0.57 21.76
N ASP A 114 0.98 0.27 21.01
CA ASP A 114 2.11 1.01 21.54
C ASP A 114 1.66 2.45 21.84
N ALA A 115 0.93 2.61 22.95
CA ALA A 115 0.46 3.93 23.40
C ALA A 115 1.60 4.93 23.66
N LYS A 116 2.86 4.47 23.72
CA LYS A 116 4.06 5.31 23.85
C LYS A 116 4.59 5.81 22.49
N LYS A 117 3.98 5.42 21.37
CA LYS A 117 4.34 5.84 20.01
C LYS A 117 3.20 6.63 19.36
N PRO A 118 2.98 7.88 19.78
CA PRO A 118 2.02 8.75 19.09
C PRO A 118 2.44 8.93 17.63
N PHE A 119 1.42 9.04 16.79
CA PHE A 119 1.55 9.23 15.36
C PHE A 119 0.68 10.39 14.91
N THR A 120 1.25 11.25 14.07
CA THR A 120 0.53 12.33 13.41
C THR A 120 1.17 12.53 12.05
N ALA A 121 0.35 12.58 11.02
CA ALA A 121 0.76 12.94 9.67
C ALA A 121 -0.14 14.05 9.14
N TYR A 122 0.45 14.93 8.32
CA TYR A 122 -0.21 16.07 7.70
C TYR A 122 0.00 16.01 6.20
N ARG A 123 -1.03 16.39 5.45
CA ARG A 123 -0.95 16.65 4.01
C ARG A 123 -1.86 17.82 3.70
N ASP A 124 -1.29 18.92 3.24
CA ASP A 124 -2.01 20.18 3.01
C ASP A 124 -2.82 20.65 4.24
N LYS A 125 -4.15 20.65 4.16
CA LYS A 125 -5.06 20.99 5.26
C LYS A 125 -5.55 19.76 6.02
N ASP A 126 -5.22 18.56 5.54
CA ASP A 126 -5.65 17.30 6.13
C ASP A 126 -4.67 16.76 7.15
N PHE A 127 -5.20 16.02 8.12
CA PHE A 127 -4.40 15.30 9.09
C PHE A 127 -5.00 13.95 9.49
N ILE A 128 -4.13 13.11 10.03
CA ILE A 128 -4.46 11.90 10.77
C ILE A 128 -3.66 11.89 12.08
N GLN A 129 -4.30 11.51 13.18
CA GLN A 129 -3.71 11.43 14.51
C GLN A 129 -4.12 10.16 15.23
N GLY A 130 -3.16 9.55 15.93
CA GLY A 130 -3.39 8.35 16.73
C GLY A 130 -2.07 7.78 17.23
N TYR A 131 -1.90 6.47 17.14
CA TYR A 131 -0.71 5.76 17.63
C TYR A 131 -0.30 4.62 16.69
N GLN A 132 0.82 3.98 16.97
CA GLN A 132 1.30 2.83 16.20
C GLN A 132 0.89 1.52 16.86
N SER A 133 0.47 0.54 16.06
CA SER A 133 0.32 -0.87 16.46
C SER A 133 1.10 -1.78 15.52
N SER A 134 1.29 -3.03 15.92
CA SER A 134 1.86 -4.09 15.08
C SER A 134 0.81 -5.17 14.85
N GLU A 135 0.29 -5.27 13.62
CA GLU A 135 -0.79 -6.19 13.27
C GLU A 135 -0.38 -7.21 12.21
N SER A 136 -1.21 -8.23 12.03
CA SER A 136 -1.27 -9.03 10.82
C SER A 136 -2.07 -8.29 9.73
N LEU A 137 -1.61 -8.36 8.49
CA LEU A 137 -2.31 -7.86 7.30
C LEU A 137 -2.45 -9.01 6.29
N ASN A 138 -3.67 -9.32 5.88
CA ASN A 138 -4.00 -10.27 4.83
C ASN A 138 -4.35 -9.54 3.54
N LEU A 139 -3.65 -9.87 2.47
CA LEU A 139 -3.82 -9.35 1.13
C LEU A 139 -4.24 -10.51 0.22
N ASN A 140 -5.55 -10.74 0.09
CA ASN A 140 -6.11 -11.80 -0.76
C ASN A 140 -5.46 -13.18 -0.51
N GLY A 141 -5.40 -13.60 0.77
CA GLY A 141 -4.76 -14.86 1.17
C GLY A 141 -3.26 -14.77 1.50
N ALA A 142 -2.57 -13.71 1.06
CA ALA A 142 -1.17 -13.47 1.43
C ALA A 142 -1.09 -12.74 2.78
N THR A 143 -0.64 -13.44 3.83
CA THR A 143 -0.58 -12.88 5.19
C THR A 143 0.81 -12.35 5.54
N ILE A 144 0.86 -11.10 6.00
CA ILE A 144 2.04 -10.40 6.46
C ILE A 144 1.91 -10.21 7.97
N SER A 145 2.81 -10.81 8.73
CA SER A 145 2.81 -10.67 10.19
C SER A 145 3.63 -9.46 10.65
N LYS A 146 3.21 -8.86 11.77
CA LYS A 146 3.93 -7.76 12.45
C LYS A 146 4.21 -6.58 11.52
N LEU A 147 3.23 -6.20 10.70
CA LEU A 147 3.25 -4.95 9.96
C LEU A 147 2.96 -3.80 10.94
N GLN A 148 3.70 -2.71 10.83
CA GLN A 148 3.41 -1.52 11.61
C GLN A 148 2.26 -0.76 10.94
N ILE A 149 1.13 -0.62 11.64
CA ILE A 149 -0.05 0.09 11.16
C ILE A 149 -0.37 1.22 12.14
N SER A 150 -0.60 2.42 11.61
CA SER A 150 -1.06 3.53 12.44
C SER A 150 -2.56 3.38 12.72
N MET A 151 -2.91 3.34 14.01
CA MET A 151 -4.28 3.28 14.50
C MET A 151 -4.78 4.71 14.70
N VAL A 152 -5.61 5.19 13.80
CA VAL A 152 -6.04 6.59 13.71
C VAL A 152 -7.35 6.79 14.46
N GLN A 153 -7.34 7.74 15.39
CA GLN A 153 -8.50 8.09 16.24
C GLN A 153 -9.11 9.43 15.87
N ASN A 154 -8.37 10.28 15.15
CA ASN A 154 -8.85 11.58 14.72
C ASN A 154 -8.29 11.89 13.33
N SER A 155 -9.16 12.25 12.39
CA SER A 155 -8.79 12.56 11.03
C SER A 155 -9.79 13.50 10.37
N THR A 156 -9.30 14.35 9.46
CA THR A 156 -10.14 15.12 8.54
C THR A 156 -10.45 14.36 7.24
N MET A 157 -9.90 13.15 7.08
CA MET A 157 -9.99 12.39 5.84
C MET A 157 -11.22 11.48 5.80
N ASP A 158 -11.96 11.59 4.71
CA ASP A 158 -13.15 10.80 4.41
C ASP A 158 -12.79 9.46 3.73
N VAL A 159 -11.97 8.66 4.43
CA VAL A 159 -11.58 7.29 4.05
C VAL A 159 -11.43 6.44 5.30
N ASP A 160 -11.55 5.12 5.15
CA ASP A 160 -11.39 4.17 6.26
C ASP A 160 -9.92 3.90 6.60
N GLY A 161 -9.03 4.05 5.61
CA GLY A 161 -7.58 3.95 5.77
C GLY A 161 -6.81 4.02 4.46
N PHE A 162 -5.47 4.13 4.55
CA PHE A 162 -4.58 3.99 3.40
C PHE A 162 -3.69 2.76 3.50
N LEU A 163 -3.60 2.03 2.40
CA LEU A 163 -2.58 1.03 2.14
C LEU A 163 -1.38 1.69 1.45
N GLY A 164 -0.35 2.00 2.25
CA GLY A 164 0.84 2.71 1.77
C GLY A 164 1.76 1.84 0.92
N LEU A 165 1.94 2.24 -0.34
CA LEU A 165 2.83 1.63 -1.35
C LEU A 165 3.99 2.56 -1.74
N GLY A 166 4.10 3.73 -1.11
CA GLY A 166 5.14 4.71 -1.36
C GLY A 166 6.51 4.32 -0.78
N TYR A 167 7.47 5.22 -0.99
CA TYR A 167 8.78 5.13 -0.35
C TYR A 167 8.66 5.29 1.18
N PRO A 168 9.61 4.76 1.97
CA PRO A 168 9.59 4.95 3.42
C PRO A 168 9.48 6.44 3.79
N ASP A 169 8.42 6.81 4.50
CA ASP A 169 8.12 8.22 4.74
C ASP A 169 9.17 8.92 5.58
N GLN A 170 9.53 10.12 5.11
CA GLN A 170 10.29 11.11 5.88
C GLN A 170 9.37 12.10 6.60
N PHE A 171 8.05 12.04 6.35
CA PHE A 171 7.05 13.02 6.82
C PHE A 171 6.51 12.76 8.24
N LEU A 172 7.19 11.91 9.03
CA LEU A 172 6.82 11.58 10.41
C LEU A 172 7.17 12.71 11.39
N GLY A 173 6.44 13.82 11.35
CA GLY A 173 6.53 14.92 12.31
C GLY A 173 7.86 15.67 12.29
N LYS A 174 7.83 16.96 12.63
CA LYS A 174 9.03 17.78 12.75
C LYS A 174 9.93 17.21 13.87
N GLY A 175 11.15 16.78 13.54
CA GLY A 175 12.24 16.68 14.51
C GLY A 175 12.72 15.30 14.97
N LYS A 176 12.43 14.18 14.28
CA LYS A 176 13.05 12.89 14.65
C LYS A 176 14.34 12.59 13.87
N LYS A 177 15.39 12.32 14.65
CA LYS A 177 16.74 11.83 14.27
C LYS A 177 16.64 10.64 13.31
N LYS A 178 17.73 10.38 12.55
CA LYS A 178 17.95 9.16 11.74
C LYS A 178 17.56 7.90 12.54
N GLY A 179 16.28 7.52 12.46
CA GLY A 179 15.76 6.29 13.03
C GLY A 179 16.05 5.15 12.08
N ALA A 180 16.16 3.94 12.62
CA ALA A 180 16.31 2.72 11.82
C ALA A 180 15.32 2.72 10.63
N LYS A 181 15.80 2.32 9.44
CA LYS A 181 14.95 2.04 8.28
C LYS A 181 13.77 1.19 8.76
N LYS A 182 12.57 1.75 8.71
CA LYS A 182 11.36 0.97 8.93
C LYS A 182 11.01 0.30 7.60
N ASP A 183 10.76 -1.00 7.66
CA ASP A 183 10.29 -1.76 6.51
C ASP A 183 8.93 -1.22 6.07
N THR A 184 8.77 -0.91 4.78
CA THR A 184 7.45 -0.67 4.19
C THR A 184 6.67 -1.98 4.04
N LEU A 185 5.42 -1.88 3.59
CA LEU A 185 4.62 -3.05 3.22
C LEU A 185 5.37 -3.96 2.23
N LEU A 186 5.91 -3.39 1.16
CA LEU A 186 6.64 -4.14 0.13
C LEU A 186 7.95 -4.75 0.68
N ASP A 187 8.64 -4.08 1.61
CA ASP A 187 9.79 -4.68 2.31
C ASP A 187 9.38 -5.92 3.09
N LYS A 188 8.25 -5.86 3.81
CA LYS A 188 7.72 -7.01 4.57
C LYS A 188 7.32 -8.16 3.66
N MET A 189 6.70 -7.87 2.51
CA MET A 189 6.30 -8.88 1.54
C MET A 189 7.49 -9.60 0.91
N VAL A 190 8.54 -8.86 0.53
CA VAL A 190 9.79 -9.46 0.00
C VAL A 190 10.47 -10.31 1.07
N LYS A 191 10.62 -9.78 2.30
CA LYS A 191 11.23 -10.53 3.41
C LYS A 191 10.44 -11.78 3.79
N GLY A 192 9.11 -11.73 3.63
CA GLY A 192 8.21 -12.87 3.85
C GLY A 192 8.17 -13.85 2.68
N GLY A 193 8.86 -13.60 1.57
CA GLY A 193 8.85 -14.45 0.38
C GLY A 193 7.55 -14.41 -0.42
N LEU A 194 6.63 -13.49 -0.11
CA LEU A 194 5.33 -13.34 -0.78
C LEU A 194 5.49 -12.76 -2.19
N ILE A 195 6.50 -11.90 -2.38
CA ILE A 195 6.83 -11.29 -3.68
C ILE A 195 8.35 -11.27 -3.89
N HIS A 196 8.81 -11.30 -5.14
CA HIS A 196 10.26 -11.26 -5.45
C HIS A 196 10.81 -9.84 -5.52
N HIS A 197 10.00 -8.90 -6.00
CA HIS A 197 10.43 -7.53 -6.25
C HIS A 197 9.59 -6.54 -5.45
N LYS A 198 10.23 -5.49 -4.94
CA LYS A 198 9.54 -4.32 -4.37
C LYS A 198 8.96 -3.47 -5.51
N ALA A 199 7.96 -4.00 -6.16
CA ALA A 199 7.34 -3.39 -7.34
C ALA A 199 5.83 -3.56 -7.26
N TYR A 200 5.12 -2.75 -8.02
CA TYR A 200 3.70 -2.96 -8.27
C TYR A 200 3.32 -2.45 -9.66
N SER A 201 2.30 -3.09 -10.23
CA SER A 201 1.65 -2.62 -11.45
C SER A 201 0.19 -2.32 -11.18
N PHE A 202 -0.29 -1.19 -11.67
CA PHE A 202 -1.70 -0.84 -11.69
C PHE A 202 -2.30 -1.15 -13.05
N TYR A 203 -3.49 -1.76 -13.07
CA TYR A 203 -4.40 -1.75 -14.20
C TYR A 203 -5.74 -1.23 -13.71
N LEU A 204 -5.99 0.07 -13.89
CA LEU A 204 -7.19 0.73 -13.37
C LEU A 204 -8.47 0.37 -14.16
N ASN A 205 -8.30 -0.29 -15.31
CA ASN A 205 -9.33 -0.57 -16.29
C ASN A 205 -9.95 0.71 -16.91
N ASP A 206 -10.91 0.54 -17.81
CA ASP A 206 -11.64 1.64 -18.45
C ASP A 206 -12.50 2.40 -17.40
N ASP A 207 -12.91 3.63 -17.71
CA ASP A 207 -13.59 4.51 -16.75
C ASP A 207 -14.97 4.02 -16.31
N ASP A 208 -15.67 3.29 -17.19
CA ASP A 208 -16.97 2.67 -16.94
C ASP A 208 -16.85 1.25 -16.34
N ALA A 209 -15.63 0.72 -16.20
CA ALA A 209 -15.40 -0.57 -15.57
C ALA A 209 -15.60 -0.49 -14.05
N ALA A 210 -16.30 -1.49 -13.50
CA ALA A 210 -16.54 -1.60 -12.07
C ALA A 210 -15.25 -1.86 -11.26
N THR A 211 -14.29 -2.57 -11.86
CA THR A 211 -13.07 -3.01 -11.19
C THR A 211 -11.84 -2.89 -12.08
N GLY A 212 -10.70 -2.65 -11.44
CA GLY A 212 -9.36 -2.85 -11.96
C GLY A 212 -8.58 -3.79 -11.04
N ASN A 213 -7.29 -3.97 -11.29
CA ASN A 213 -6.41 -4.82 -10.49
C ASN A 213 -5.07 -4.14 -10.19
N ILE A 214 -4.48 -4.50 -9.05
CA ILE A 214 -3.08 -4.24 -8.71
C ILE A 214 -2.37 -5.57 -8.59
N LEU A 215 -1.16 -5.66 -9.15
CA LEU A 215 -0.23 -6.75 -8.87
C LEU A 215 0.93 -6.22 -8.03
N LEU A 216 1.09 -6.76 -6.83
CA LEU A 216 2.26 -6.51 -6.00
C LEU A 216 3.34 -7.53 -6.35
N GLY A 217 4.52 -7.07 -6.77
CA GLY A 217 5.64 -7.92 -7.16
C GLY A 217 5.62 -8.43 -8.60
N GLY A 218 4.61 -8.07 -9.39
CA GLY A 218 4.42 -8.58 -10.75
C GLY A 218 3.87 -7.54 -11.72
N MET A 219 3.64 -8.01 -12.95
CA MET A 219 3.05 -7.28 -14.06
C MET A 219 2.27 -8.26 -14.93
N ASP A 220 1.14 -7.81 -15.47
CA ASP A 220 0.41 -8.52 -16.51
C ASP A 220 0.75 -7.91 -17.88
N THR A 221 1.46 -8.68 -18.71
CA THR A 221 1.86 -8.24 -20.05
C THR A 221 0.71 -8.16 -21.06
N ASP A 222 -0.43 -8.78 -20.76
CA ASP A 222 -1.60 -8.77 -21.63
C ASP A 222 -2.44 -7.50 -21.45
N LYS A 223 -2.15 -6.70 -20.42
CA LYS A 223 -2.87 -5.44 -20.09
C LYS A 223 -2.31 -4.19 -20.76
N PHE A 224 -1.26 -4.32 -21.56
CA PHE A 224 -0.74 -3.23 -22.37
C PHE A 224 -0.32 -3.73 -23.75
N THR A 225 -0.14 -2.77 -24.67
CA THR A 225 0.31 -3.05 -26.02
C THR A 225 1.67 -2.41 -26.27
N GLY A 226 2.48 -3.02 -27.13
CA GLY A 226 3.82 -2.54 -27.43
C GLY A 226 4.83 -2.86 -26.30
N SER A 227 5.99 -2.21 -26.35
CA SER A 227 7.05 -2.40 -25.36
C SER A 227 6.90 -1.44 -24.19
N MET A 228 7.09 -1.93 -22.97
CA MET A 228 7.23 -1.07 -21.80
C MET A 228 8.42 -0.11 -21.95
N LYS A 229 8.24 1.12 -21.48
CA LYS A 229 9.28 2.14 -21.40
C LYS A 229 9.62 2.40 -19.94
N GLU A 230 10.91 2.38 -19.64
CA GLU A 230 11.43 2.72 -18.32
C GLU A 230 11.62 4.23 -18.24
N MET A 231 11.11 4.82 -17.16
CA MET A 231 11.31 6.24 -16.84
C MET A 231 12.02 6.34 -15.50
N PRO A 232 13.13 7.09 -15.41
CA PRO A 232 13.83 7.24 -14.15
C PRO A 232 12.98 8.04 -13.17
N ILE A 233 12.91 7.54 -11.93
CA ILE A 233 12.25 8.25 -10.83
C ILE A 233 13.13 9.42 -10.42
N ILE A 234 12.53 10.59 -10.26
CA ILE A 234 13.19 11.82 -9.84
C ILE A 234 13.52 11.70 -8.34
N PRO A 235 14.80 11.76 -7.94
CA PRO A 235 15.14 11.78 -6.54
C PRO A 235 15.01 13.19 -5.95
N HIS A 236 14.66 13.25 -4.66
CA HIS A 236 14.71 14.45 -3.85
C HIS A 236 16.12 14.70 -3.32
N LYS A 237 16.64 15.93 -3.47
CA LYS A 237 17.90 16.37 -2.87
C LYS A 237 17.63 17.33 -1.71
N ASP A 238 18.15 17.01 -0.53
CA ASP A 238 18.09 17.93 0.61
C ASP A 238 19.08 19.12 0.45
N SER A 239 18.97 20.12 1.32
CA SER A 239 19.84 21.31 1.30
C SER A 239 21.34 21.01 1.52
N ARG A 240 21.68 19.79 1.93
CA ARG A 240 23.05 19.31 2.11
C ARG A 240 23.52 18.42 0.96
N GLY A 241 22.71 18.29 -0.10
CA GLY A 241 23.00 17.47 -1.27
C GLY A 241 22.72 15.97 -1.11
N HIS A 242 22.12 15.53 0.00
CA HIS A 242 21.75 14.12 0.16
C HIS A 242 20.58 13.77 -0.74
N THR A 243 20.71 12.67 -1.48
CA THR A 243 19.71 12.18 -2.43
C THR A 243 18.86 11.11 -1.76
N SER A 244 17.53 11.21 -1.90
CA SER A 244 16.56 10.23 -1.41
C SER A 244 15.34 10.17 -2.32
N TYR A 245 14.66 9.03 -2.40
CA TYR A 245 13.38 8.93 -3.08
C TYR A 245 12.25 9.16 -2.07
N GLN A 246 11.33 10.07 -2.40
CA GLN A 246 10.23 10.45 -1.52
C GLN A 246 8.86 10.19 -2.16
N ALA A 247 8.77 10.25 -3.48
CA ALA A 247 7.56 10.00 -4.23
C ALA A 247 7.88 9.39 -5.60
N PRO A 248 6.94 8.66 -6.22
CA PRO A 248 7.08 8.09 -7.56
C PRO A 248 6.94 9.14 -8.68
N GLN A 249 7.83 10.12 -8.70
CA GLN A 249 7.77 11.22 -9.65
C GLN A 249 8.63 10.91 -10.88
N VAL A 250 8.10 11.20 -12.07
CA VAL A 250 8.84 11.11 -13.34
C VAL A 250 8.79 12.45 -14.05
N MET A 251 9.75 12.70 -14.94
CA MET A 251 9.81 13.95 -15.69
C MET A 251 8.73 13.97 -16.78
N MET A 252 7.87 14.99 -16.74
CA MET A 252 6.95 15.30 -17.83
C MET A 252 7.56 16.41 -18.70
N THR A 253 7.97 16.07 -19.92
CA THR A 253 8.66 17.01 -20.84
C THR A 253 7.69 17.96 -21.53
N SER A 254 6.47 17.50 -21.83
CA SER A 254 5.44 18.33 -22.41
C SER A 254 4.05 17.74 -22.19
N LEU A 255 3.04 18.60 -22.23
CA LEU A 255 1.63 18.26 -22.25
C LEU A 255 1.01 18.85 -23.52
N GLU A 256 0.27 18.05 -24.28
CA GLU A 256 -0.50 18.52 -25.42
C GLU A 256 -2.00 18.39 -25.13
N LEU A 257 -2.74 19.47 -25.34
CA LEU A 257 -4.19 19.52 -25.19
C LEU A 257 -4.78 20.29 -26.37
N ASP A 258 -5.75 19.69 -27.07
CA ASP A 258 -6.43 20.29 -28.22
C ASP A 258 -5.47 20.84 -29.29
N GLY A 259 -4.39 20.08 -29.58
CA GLY A 259 -3.35 20.46 -30.54
C GLY A 259 -2.40 21.57 -30.07
N LYS A 260 -2.53 22.03 -28.82
CA LYS A 260 -1.62 23.00 -28.21
C LYS A 260 -0.66 22.29 -27.27
N ARG A 261 0.63 22.38 -27.58
CA ARG A 261 1.69 21.79 -26.78
C ARG A 261 2.29 22.82 -25.82
N SER A 262 2.23 22.52 -24.54
CA SER A 262 2.98 23.20 -23.49
C SER A 262 4.24 22.38 -23.18
N ILE A 263 5.41 23.02 -23.21
CA ILE A 263 6.68 22.40 -22.86
C ILE A 263 7.02 22.83 -21.43
N SER A 264 7.27 21.87 -20.55
CA SER A 264 7.75 22.14 -19.19
C SER A 264 9.27 22.12 -19.23
N PHE A 265 9.92 23.22 -18.85
CA PHE A 265 11.37 23.28 -18.63
C PHE A 265 11.69 22.88 -17.19
#